data_AF-A0A0C2IUW6-F1
#
_entry.id   AF-A0A0C2IUW6-F1
#
_cell.length_a   1.000
_cell.length_b   1.000
_cell.length_c   1.000
_cell.angle_alpha   90.00
_cell.angle_beta   90.00
_cell.angle_gamma   90.00
#
_symmetry.space_group_name_H-M   'P 1'
#
loop_
_entity.id
_entity.type
_entity.pdbx_description
1 polymer ?
#
loop_
_entity_poly.entity_id
_entity_poly.type
_entity_poly.pdbx_seq_one_letter_code
_entity_poly.pdbx_strand_id
1 'polypeptide(L)'
;MYAFSSTYAYMSGGEHPDRTEYLLDIWRIDFETLEWVKLDKSLPRRLYYNHMSVVEDSILYHVGIYDMNSRYINALERFTIQLPSLFRICLEAICRSRKKIKYIGSLPKYIVGHLNLEN
;
A
#
# COMPACT_ATOMS: atom_id res chain seq x y z
N MET A 1 -10.59 -8.98 -1.14
CA MET A 1 -9.32 -9.30 -0.46
C MET A 1 -9.02 -8.22 0.58
N TYR A 2 -8.28 -8.53 1.65
CA TYR A 2 -8.28 -7.68 2.84
C TYR A 2 -6.87 -7.31 3.32
N ALA A 3 -6.75 -6.14 3.93
CA ALA A 3 -5.61 -5.73 4.74
C ALA A 3 -6.10 -5.02 6.00
N PHE A 4 -5.29 -5.08 7.04
CA PHE A 4 -5.65 -4.59 8.36
C PHE A 4 -4.62 -3.58 8.83
N SER A 5 -5.11 -2.61 9.57
CA SER A 5 -4.31 -1.66 10.30
C SER A 5 -4.78 -1.61 11.75
N SER A 6 -4.26 -0.68 12.55
CA SER A 6 -4.64 -0.59 13.96
C SER A 6 -6.10 -0.18 14.15
N THR A 7 -6.64 0.59 13.20
CA THR A 7 -7.91 1.31 13.29
C THR A 7 -8.90 0.95 12.18
N TYR A 8 -8.41 0.37 11.07
CA TYR A 8 -9.23 0.09 9.91
C TYR A 8 -8.97 -1.30 9.33
N ALA A 9 -9.98 -1.86 8.66
CA ALA A 9 -9.78 -2.90 7.65
C ALA A 9 -10.06 -2.33 6.26
N TYR A 10 -9.28 -2.76 5.28
CA TYR A 10 -9.37 -2.36 3.89
C TYR A 10 -9.78 -3.56 3.06
N MET A 11 -10.64 -3.33 2.08
CA MET A 11 -11.12 -4.32 1.14
C MET A 11 -11.00 -3.80 -0.28
N SER A 12 -10.50 -4.64 -1.19
CA SER A 12 -10.61 -4.39 -2.62
C SER A 12 -10.89 -5.67 -3.38
N GLY A 13 -11.39 -5.52 -4.61
CA GLY A 13 -11.71 -6.64 -5.47
C GLY A 13 -13.09 -7.22 -5.21
N GLY A 14 -13.33 -8.38 -5.81
CA GLY A 14 -14.61 -9.05 -5.81
C GLY A 14 -15.12 -9.23 -7.24
N GLU A 15 -16.00 -10.20 -7.40
CA GLU A 15 -16.67 -10.51 -8.65
C GLU A 15 -18.16 -10.51 -8.36
N HIS A 16 -18.92 -9.75 -9.14
CA HIS A 16 -20.36 -9.76 -8.99
C HIS A 16 -20.90 -11.03 -9.66
N PRO A 17 -21.71 -11.87 -8.99
CA PRO A 17 -22.16 -13.16 -9.55
C PRO A 17 -22.82 -13.04 -10.92
N ASP A 18 -23.60 -11.96 -11.11
CA ASP A 18 -24.35 -11.71 -12.35
C ASP A 18 -23.63 -10.80 -13.36
N ARG A 19 -22.40 -10.35 -13.09
CA ARG A 19 -21.65 -9.50 -14.01
C ARG A 19 -20.26 -10.05 -14.23
N THR A 20 -19.80 -10.01 -15.47
CA THR A 20 -18.40 -10.28 -15.83
C THR A 20 -17.44 -9.15 -15.41
N GLU A 21 -17.94 -8.09 -14.77
CA GLU A 21 -17.18 -6.94 -14.34
C GLU A 21 -16.55 -7.15 -12.96
N TYR A 22 -15.25 -6.88 -12.88
CA TYR A 22 -14.50 -6.94 -11.62
C TYR A 22 -14.65 -5.64 -10.84
N LEU A 23 -14.86 -5.78 -9.54
CA LEU A 23 -14.86 -4.64 -8.63
C LEU A 23 -13.43 -4.16 -8.44
N LEU A 24 -13.16 -2.91 -8.80
CA LEU A 24 -11.84 -2.28 -8.68
C LEU A 24 -11.81 -1.23 -7.58
N ASP A 25 -12.93 -0.99 -6.90
CA ASP A 25 -13.00 -0.03 -5.81
C ASP A 25 -12.31 -0.55 -4.55
N ILE A 26 -11.95 0.41 -3.70
CA ILE A 26 -11.32 0.15 -2.41
C ILE A 26 -12.24 0.72 -1.35
N TRP A 27 -12.61 -0.12 -0.39
CA TRP A 27 -13.41 0.22 0.76
C TRP A 27 -12.57 0.12 2.02
N ARG A 28 -12.90 0.91 3.03
CA ARG A 28 -12.44 0.69 4.40
C ARG A 28 -13.61 0.61 5.36
N ILE A 29 -13.44 -0.15 6.42
CA ILE A 29 -14.29 -0.10 7.60
C ILE A 29 -13.47 0.44 8.77
N ASP A 30 -14.06 1.36 9.51
CA ASP A 30 -13.54 1.90 10.76
C ASP A 30 -13.96 1.00 11.92
N PHE A 31 -13.02 0.56 12.76
CA PHE A 31 -13.32 -0.37 13.84
C PHE A 31 -13.99 0.26 15.06
N GLU A 32 -13.91 1.58 15.23
CA GLU A 32 -14.56 2.30 16.32
C GLU A 32 -16.02 2.59 15.98
N THR A 33 -16.28 3.07 14.78
CA THR A 33 -17.62 3.47 14.32
C THR A 33 -18.38 2.37 13.59
N LEU A 34 -17.68 1.34 13.11
CA LEU A 34 -18.21 0.26 12.25
C LEU A 34 -18.79 0.76 10.92
N GLU A 35 -18.39 1.94 10.48
CA GLU A 35 -18.87 2.54 9.24
C GLU A 35 -17.98 2.17 8.06
N TRP A 36 -18.63 1.89 6.92
CA TRP A 36 -17.95 1.65 5.64
C TRP A 36 -17.78 2.94 4.86
N VAL A 37 -16.56 3.20 4.41
CA VAL A 37 -16.21 4.34 3.56
C VAL A 37 -15.55 3.85 2.29
N LYS A 38 -16.12 4.23 1.14
CA LYS A 38 -15.48 4.03 -0.16
C LYS A 38 -14.38 5.06 -0.33
N LEU A 39 -13.16 4.61 -0.67
CA LEU A 39 -12.04 5.49 -0.93
C LEU A 39 -12.12 6.05 -2.35
N ASP A 40 -11.61 7.27 -2.54
CA ASP A 40 -11.42 7.90 -3.87
C ASP A 40 -10.16 7.36 -4.59
N LYS A 41 -9.99 6.04 -4.51
CA LYS A 41 -8.92 5.27 -5.11
C LYS A 41 -9.50 3.97 -5.63
N SER A 42 -9.07 3.58 -6.82
CA SER A 42 -9.41 2.30 -7.43
C SER A 42 -8.16 1.62 -7.93
N LEU A 43 -8.22 0.30 -8.00
CA LEU A 43 -7.22 -0.50 -8.68
C LEU A 43 -7.18 -0.12 -10.17
N PRO A 44 -6.00 0.00 -10.76
CA PRO A 44 -5.90 0.34 -12.18
C PRO A 44 -6.44 -0.79 -13.06
N ARG A 45 -6.31 -2.06 -12.63
CA ARG A 45 -6.75 -3.27 -13.33
C ARG A 45 -6.99 -4.43 -12.35
N ARG A 46 -7.56 -5.53 -12.84
CA ARG A 46 -7.76 -6.77 -12.06
C ARG A 46 -6.43 -7.39 -11.63
N LEU A 47 -6.29 -7.54 -10.30
CA LEU A 47 -5.38 -8.42 -9.57
C LEU A 47 -5.76 -9.91 -9.59
N TYR A 48 -4.93 -10.82 -10.12
CA TYR A 48 -4.99 -12.26 -9.76
C TYR A 48 -3.96 -12.59 -8.68
N TYR A 49 -4.21 -13.63 -7.89
CA TYR A 49 -3.32 -14.13 -6.82
C TYR A 49 -2.71 -13.00 -5.98
N ASN A 50 -3.58 -12.06 -5.61
CA ASN A 50 -3.15 -10.81 -5.05
C ASN A 50 -3.02 -10.91 -3.52
N HIS A 51 -2.38 -9.91 -2.91
CA HIS A 51 -2.25 -9.71 -1.47
C HIS A 51 -2.25 -8.22 -1.17
N MET A 52 -2.82 -7.82 -0.03
CA MET A 52 -2.81 -6.44 0.42
C MET A 52 -2.10 -6.31 1.76
N SER A 53 -1.44 -5.18 1.97
CA SER A 53 -0.83 -4.83 3.25
C SER A 53 -0.90 -3.33 3.48
N VAL A 54 -1.13 -2.92 4.73
CA VAL A 54 -1.15 -1.50 5.13
C VAL A 54 0.05 -1.22 6.00
N VAL A 55 0.71 -0.09 5.73
CA VAL A 55 1.85 0.40 6.49
C VAL A 55 1.49 1.74 7.11
N GLU A 56 1.64 1.83 8.44
CA GLU A 56 1.46 3.06 9.23
C GLU A 56 0.13 3.78 8.93
N ASP A 57 -0.96 3.03 8.78
CA ASP A 57 -2.32 3.54 8.52
C ASP A 57 -2.47 4.47 7.27
N SER A 58 -1.41 4.63 6.47
CA SER A 58 -1.31 5.71 5.47
C SER A 58 -0.98 5.21 4.07
N ILE A 59 -0.34 4.05 3.96
CA ILE A 59 0.05 3.46 2.68
C ILE A 59 -0.54 2.06 2.57
N LEU A 60 -1.36 1.85 1.55
CA LEU A 60 -1.86 0.54 1.16
C LEU A 60 -1.05 0.02 -0.02
N TYR A 61 -0.43 -1.14 0.16
CA TYR A 61 0.23 -1.89 -0.89
C TYR A 61 -0.69 -2.99 -1.39
N HIS A 62 -0.75 -3.14 -2.71
CA HIS A 62 -1.44 -4.22 -3.38
C HIS A 62 -0.48 -4.93 -4.31
N VAL A 63 -0.18 -6.18 -3.99
CA VAL A 63 0.72 -7.03 -4.75
C VAL A 63 -0.12 -8.06 -5.49
N GLY A 64 0.25 -8.41 -6.70
CA GLY A 64 -0.41 -9.50 -7.40
C GLY A 64 0.12 -9.68 -8.80
N ILE A 65 -0.68 -10.32 -9.64
CA ILE A 65 -0.34 -10.65 -11.01
C ILE A 65 -1.34 -10.01 -11.96
N TYR A 66 -0.84 -9.19 -12.89
CA TYR A 66 -1.61 -8.77 -14.07
C TYR A 66 -1.62 -9.88 -15.12
N ASP A 67 -2.78 -10.09 -15.74
CA ASP A 67 -2.88 -10.77 -17.02
C ASP A 67 -2.82 -9.73 -18.15
N MET A 68 -1.75 -9.80 -18.95
CA MET A 68 -1.57 -8.95 -20.12
C MET A 68 -1.36 -9.83 -21.35
N ASN A 69 -2.47 -10.23 -21.99
CA ASN A 69 -2.48 -11.10 -23.18
C ASN A 69 -1.75 -12.43 -22.91
N SER A 70 -2.16 -13.15 -21.87
CA SER A 70 -1.58 -14.45 -21.46
C SER A 70 -0.15 -14.36 -20.94
N ARG A 71 0.31 -13.16 -20.55
CA ARG A 71 1.54 -12.95 -19.80
C ARG A 71 1.22 -12.50 -18.39
N TYR A 72 1.72 -13.25 -17.42
CA TYR A 72 1.59 -12.97 -16.00
C TYR A 72 2.73 -12.06 -15.55
N ILE A 73 2.39 -10.84 -15.16
CA ILE A 73 3.36 -9.83 -14.72
C ILE A 73 3.14 -9.53 -13.25
N ASN A 74 4.17 -9.69 -12.44
CA ASN A 74 4.15 -9.27 -11.05
C ASN A 74 3.98 -7.75 -10.97
N ALA A 75 3.02 -7.33 -10.16
CA ALA A 75 2.65 -5.94 -9.98
C ALA A 75 2.65 -5.57 -8.51
N LEU A 76 3.09 -4.35 -8.23
CA LEU A 76 3.07 -3.73 -6.93
C LEU A 76 2.47 -2.34 -7.10
N GLU A 77 1.24 -2.18 -6.65
CA GLU A 77 0.55 -0.90 -6.61
C GLU A 77 0.65 -0.31 -5.21
N ARG A 78 0.87 1.01 -5.14
CA ARG A 78 1.00 1.76 -3.88
C ARG A 78 -0.04 2.88 -3.86
N PHE A 79 -0.91 2.86 -2.86
CA PHE A 79 -1.94 3.88 -2.66
C PHE A 79 -1.69 4.64 -1.36
N THR A 80 -1.64 5.98 -1.45
CA THR A 80 -1.68 6.83 -0.27
C THR A 80 -3.15 7.03 0.12
N ILE A 81 -3.54 6.42 1.24
CA ILE A 81 -4.92 6.35 1.75
C ILE A 81 -5.17 7.35 2.89
N GLN A 82 -4.11 7.76 3.58
CA GLN A 82 -4.07 8.91 4.49
C GLN A 82 -2.75 9.64 4.27
N LEU A 83 -2.67 10.91 4.69
CA LEU A 83 -1.44 11.67 4.61
C LEU A 83 -0.37 11.00 5.51
N PRO A 84 0.76 10.52 4.95
CA PRO A 84 1.81 9.92 5.77
C PRO A 84 2.43 10.96 6.69
N SER A 85 3.00 10.52 7.81
CA SER A 85 3.71 11.42 8.72
C SER A 85 4.86 12.13 8.01
N LEU A 86 5.18 13.36 8.44
CA LEU A 86 6.35 14.08 7.94
C LEU A 86 7.63 13.24 8.08
N PHE A 87 7.72 12.49 9.18
CA PHE A 87 8.82 11.56 9.42
C PHE A 87 8.91 10.51 8.30
N ARG A 88 7.80 9.85 7.94
CA ARG A 88 7.75 8.87 6.86
C ARG A 88 8.13 9.47 5.51
N ILE A 89 7.61 10.66 5.18
CA ILE A 89 7.92 11.36 3.93
C ILE A 89 9.42 11.69 3.86
N CYS A 90 9.99 12.24 4.92
CA CYS A 90 11.42 12.53 5.01
C CYS A 90 12.26 11.25 4.88
N LEU A 91 11.85 10.18 5.54
CA LEU A 91 12.53 8.88 5.48
C LEU A 91 12.55 8.32 4.06
N GLU A 92 11.40 8.34 3.36
CA GLU A 92 11.33 7.92 1.95
C GLU A 92 12.21 8.80 1.04
N ALA A 93 12.24 10.12 1.26
CA ALA A 93 13.08 11.04 0.50
C ALA A 93 14.58 10.75 0.70
N ILE A 94 15.00 10.45 1.93
CA ILE A 94 16.36 10.03 2.25
C ILE A 94 16.68 8.69 1.56
N CYS A 95 15.78 7.71 1.64
CA CYS A 95 15.94 6.39 1.00
C CYS A 95 16.14 6.49 -0.52
N ARG A 96 15.43 7.41 -1.19
CA ARG A 96 15.52 7.62 -2.64
C ARG A 96 16.71 8.48 -3.05
N SER A 97 17.35 9.17 -2.10
CA SER A 97 18.49 10.04 -2.40
C SER A 97 19.72 9.24 -2.80
N ARG A 98 20.34 9.57 -3.94
CA ARG A 98 21.62 8.99 -4.38
C ARG A 98 22.77 9.24 -3.39
N LYS A 99 22.60 10.19 -2.47
CA LYS A 99 23.58 10.55 -1.44
C LYS A 99 23.30 9.85 -0.10
N LYS A 100 22.42 8.84 -0.05
CA LYS A 100 22.07 8.10 1.19
C LYS A 100 23.32 7.74 2.01
N ILE A 101 24.32 7.13 1.36
CA ILE A 101 25.58 6.71 2.00
C ILE A 101 26.32 7.87 2.69
N LYS A 102 26.30 9.07 2.09
CA LYS A 102 26.95 10.25 2.65
C LYS A 102 26.23 10.78 3.90
N TYR A 103 24.91 10.64 3.95
CA TYR A 103 24.11 11.17 5.07
C TYR A 103 23.98 10.18 6.23
N ILE A 104 24.10 8.86 6.01
CA ILE A 104 23.98 7.84 7.07
C ILE A 104 24.88 8.15 8.27
N GLY A 105 26.15 8.51 8.04
CA GLY A 105 27.11 8.81 9.11
C GLY A 105 26.77 10.07 9.93
N SER A 106 25.91 10.94 9.41
CA SER A 106 25.46 12.16 10.08
C SER A 106 24.05 12.05 10.69
N LEU A 107 23.32 10.96 10.41
CA LEU A 107 21.96 10.79 10.90
C LEU A 107 21.95 10.24 12.33
N PRO A 108 21.01 10.67 13.18
CA PRO A 108 20.79 10.06 14.48
C PRO A 108 20.57 8.54 14.37
N LYS A 109 21.13 7.77 15.30
CA LYS A 109 21.04 6.29 15.32
C LYS A 109 19.60 5.78 15.18
N TYR A 110 18.64 6.45 15.80
CA TYR A 110 17.22 6.13 15.68
C TYR A 110 16.73 6.13 14.22
N ILE A 111 17.11 7.16 13.43
CA ILE A 111 16.72 7.26 12.02
C ILE A 111 17.43 6.18 11.19
N VAL A 112 18.70 5.88 11.50
CA VAL A 112 19.46 4.82 10.82
C VAL A 112 18.78 3.46 10.99
N GLY A 113 18.26 3.15 12.17
CA GLY A 113 17.52 1.91 12.42
C GLY A 113 16.28 1.75 11.53
N HIS A 114 15.57 2.84 11.22
CA HIS A 114 14.41 2.83 10.32
C HIS A 114 14.76 2.68 8.84
N LEU A 115 16.02 2.88 8.46
CA LEU A 115 16.46 2.82 7.06
C LEU A 115 16.79 1.39 6.58
N ASN A 116 16.70 0.37 7.45
CA ASN A 116 16.98 -1.06 7.17
C ASN A 116 18.12 -1.26 6.18
N LEU A 117 19.29 -0.70 6.51
CA LEU A 117 20.51 -0.76 5.70
C LEU A 117 21.39 -1.98 6.02
N GLU A 118 20.99 -2.81 6.98
CA GLU A 118 21.65 -4.07 7.31
C GLU A 118 20.91 -5.20 6.59
N ASN A 119 21.21 -5.37 5.31
CA ASN A 119 21.02 -6.59 4.52
C ASN A 119 22.09 -6.62 3.43
#